data_AF-A0A521VQX7-F1
#
_entry.id   AF-A0A521VQX7-F1
#
_cell.length_a   1.000
_cell.length_b   1.000
_cell.length_c   1.000
_cell.angle_alpha   90.00
_cell.angle_beta   90.00
_cell.angle_gamma   90.00
#
_symmetry.space_group_name_H-M   'P 1'
#
loop_
_entity.id
_entity.type
_entity.pdbx_description
1 polymer ?
#
loop_
_entity_poly.entity_id
_entity_poly.type
_entity_poly.pdbx_seq_one_letter_code
_entity_poly.pdbx_strand_id
1 'polypeptide(L)'
;MMISLNGHGLAAAAGARSIAAPQGAPIRVLGTRARGALEWLMNRFPAWLCLLLLAACTPQPETAAPAAANPPPAKGVQWVNVKDTADVEAAFAAARASGRPVFLYWGAVWCPPCNQVKSTIFTRGDFIAQSRHFVPVYLDGDAPSAQKLGQRFRVSGYPTMILLRADGAEVTRLAGAVEPSKYLQLLAHGLSGGQTARQALESALRGERLPAEDWRLLAYYAWETDEQQLVPRRDAAATLERLARACPAENREASARLALQAIAAAAANAGMGRNPGGIQRAAALARARSVIAAPELVRAHFDLVTGQADDIVGYATAPKSGERSQLVAAWNEALDRLAADASLPRAGRVWTVSARVALFRLGAKDTPLPATLLQQVREAVARAERATTDVNERQSVINSAGYALAQAGLLEESDALLRAELKRSHSPYYHMLGLASNAKKRGDAAAAIDWARQAFETAQGQATRVQWGGSYVAYLIELAPADAARIESAAQRVIAELDQAPDAFFARNRSVLERMHGRLAKWNRDGRNDAVLARLRQRLGATCGKLPAGDADRTACETLFARAQT
;
A
#
# COMPACT_ATOMS: atom_id res chain seq x y z
N MET A 1 -1.09 6.50 -1.37
CA MET A 1 -2.26 7.13 -0.73
C MET A 1 -3.30 6.08 -0.36
N MET A 2 -2.95 5.17 0.57
CA MET A 2 -3.98 4.49 1.35
C MET A 2 -4.57 5.55 2.27
N ILE A 3 -5.84 5.91 2.08
CA ILE A 3 -6.59 6.59 3.13
C ILE A 3 -6.65 5.58 4.27
N SER A 4 -5.67 5.65 5.17
CA SER A 4 -5.80 5.06 6.47
C SER A 4 -6.95 5.80 7.11
N LEU A 5 -8.10 5.13 7.25
CA LEU A 5 -9.21 5.56 8.12
C LEU A 5 -8.77 5.65 9.61
N ASN A 6 -7.47 5.62 9.90
CA ASN A 6 -6.90 5.96 11.19
C ASN A 6 -7.03 7.47 11.40
N GLY A 7 -8.19 7.84 11.93
CA GLY A 7 -8.41 9.14 12.54
C GLY A 7 -7.26 9.50 13.48
N HIS A 8 -6.74 10.71 13.30
CA HIS A 8 -6.00 11.41 14.33
C HIS A 8 -6.93 11.63 15.52
N GLY A 9 -6.56 11.07 16.68
CA GLY A 9 -7.28 11.32 17.93
C GLY A 9 -6.96 10.31 19.02
N LEU A 10 -6.08 10.74 19.95
CA LEU A 10 -5.87 10.22 21.32
C LEU A 10 -4.96 8.99 21.48
N ALA A 11 -3.65 9.26 21.53
CA ALA A 11 -2.69 8.46 22.29
C ALA A 11 -2.73 8.88 23.77
N ALA A 12 -2.78 7.91 24.69
CA ALA A 12 -2.38 8.10 26.08
C ALA A 12 -1.70 6.83 26.59
N ALA A 13 -0.58 7.04 27.29
CA ALA A 13 0.54 6.16 27.52
C ALA A 13 0.30 5.05 28.58
N ALA A 14 1.07 3.96 28.45
CA ALA A 14 1.41 3.08 29.57
C ALA A 14 2.90 2.69 29.43
N GLY A 15 3.68 3.00 30.47
CA GLY A 15 5.13 2.75 30.52
C GLY A 15 5.45 1.29 30.84
N ALA A 16 6.53 0.77 30.26
CA ALA A 16 7.10 -0.51 30.60
C ALA A 16 8.58 -0.34 30.97
N ARG A 17 8.91 -0.80 32.18
CA ARG A 17 10.25 -0.83 32.78
C ARG A 17 11.12 -1.87 32.06
N SER A 18 12.40 -1.53 31.93
CA SER A 18 13.48 -2.36 31.40
C SER A 18 13.78 -3.56 32.30
N ILE A 19 13.91 -4.75 31.72
CA ILE A 19 14.55 -5.91 32.36
C ILE A 19 15.67 -6.40 31.44
N ALA A 20 16.86 -6.48 32.03
CA ALA A 20 18.12 -6.85 31.40
C ALA A 20 18.19 -8.33 31.01
N ALA A 21 18.87 -8.63 29.90
CA ALA A 21 19.31 -9.97 29.51
C ALA A 21 20.79 -10.16 29.86
N PRO A 22 21.22 -11.34 30.36
CA PRO A 22 22.63 -11.59 30.68
C PRO A 22 23.42 -12.13 29.47
N GLN A 23 24.71 -11.83 29.50
CA GLN A 23 25.75 -12.23 28.55
C GLN A 23 26.41 -13.57 28.94
N GLY A 24 27.03 -14.21 27.94
CA GLY A 24 28.04 -15.28 28.07
C GLY A 24 27.78 -16.43 27.09
N ALA A 25 28.73 -17.10 26.44
CA ALA A 25 30.19 -17.04 26.25
C ALA A 25 30.50 -18.10 25.13
N PRO A 26 31.73 -18.24 24.60
CA PRO A 26 32.01 -18.59 23.21
C PRO A 26 32.22 -20.08 22.95
N ILE A 27 32.06 -20.51 21.68
CA ILE A 27 32.55 -21.82 21.21
C ILE A 27 33.71 -21.60 20.23
N ARG A 28 34.80 -22.32 20.52
CA ARG A 28 36.11 -22.28 19.87
C ARG A 28 36.15 -23.14 18.61
N VAL A 29 36.99 -22.65 17.72
CA VAL A 29 37.51 -23.20 16.46
C VAL A 29 38.01 -24.65 16.56
N LEU A 30 37.75 -25.43 15.52
CA LEU A 30 38.65 -26.48 15.02
C LEU A 30 38.66 -26.39 13.50
N GLY A 31 39.83 -26.06 12.95
CA GLY A 31 40.08 -26.04 11.52
C GLY A 31 40.74 -27.32 11.07
N THR A 32 40.69 -27.56 9.75
CA THR A 32 41.76 -28.24 9.03
C THR A 32 41.82 -27.70 7.61
N ARG A 33 43.03 -27.31 7.25
CA ARG A 33 43.49 -26.90 5.92
C ARG A 33 43.47 -28.09 4.96
N ALA A 34 43.20 -27.83 3.68
CA ALA A 34 44.01 -28.37 2.60
C ALA A 34 43.95 -27.43 1.39
N ARG A 35 45.12 -26.93 1.01
CA ARG A 35 45.41 -26.18 -0.21
C ARG A 35 45.50 -27.15 -1.39
N GLY A 36 45.20 -26.68 -2.60
CA GLY A 36 45.60 -27.37 -3.84
C GLY A 36 45.03 -26.69 -5.07
N ALA A 37 45.76 -25.71 -5.60
CA ALA A 37 45.55 -25.14 -6.93
C ALA A 37 46.03 -26.12 -8.01
N LEU A 38 45.36 -26.17 -9.17
CA LEU A 38 46.04 -26.28 -10.46
C LEU A 38 45.08 -25.98 -11.63
N GLU A 39 45.37 -24.88 -12.32
CA GLU A 39 44.94 -24.62 -13.70
C GLU A 39 45.63 -25.61 -14.65
N TRP A 40 44.96 -26.08 -15.70
CA TRP A 40 45.63 -26.50 -16.94
C TRP A 40 44.67 -26.40 -18.14
N LEU A 41 44.99 -25.44 -19.01
CA LEU A 41 44.51 -25.29 -20.39
C LEU A 41 45.25 -26.28 -21.30
N MET A 42 44.54 -26.94 -22.22
CA MET A 42 44.97 -27.39 -23.57
C MET A 42 43.83 -28.26 -24.14
N ASN A 43 43.02 -27.79 -25.08
CA ASN A 43 43.29 -27.66 -26.52
C ASN A 43 43.95 -28.92 -27.11
N ARG A 44 43.26 -29.63 -28.01
CA ARG A 44 43.72 -30.10 -29.34
C ARG A 44 42.85 -31.23 -29.92
N PHE A 45 42.72 -31.20 -31.25
CA PHE A 45 42.38 -32.27 -32.23
C PHE A 45 41.02 -32.15 -32.96
N PRO A 46 40.99 -32.45 -34.28
CA PRO A 46 40.93 -31.40 -35.29
C PRO A 46 39.80 -31.59 -36.33
N ALA A 47 39.56 -30.54 -37.12
CA ALA A 47 38.90 -30.65 -38.42
C ALA A 47 39.76 -31.48 -39.40
N TRP A 48 39.13 -32.03 -40.44
CA TRP A 48 39.54 -32.09 -41.86
C TRP A 48 38.96 -33.34 -42.55
N LEU A 49 38.49 -33.12 -43.78
CA LEU A 49 38.04 -34.05 -44.84
C LEU A 49 36.61 -34.64 -44.77
N CYS A 50 35.70 -34.04 -45.56
CA CYS A 50 35.07 -34.75 -46.69
C CYS A 50 34.35 -33.73 -47.59
N LEU A 51 35.07 -33.27 -48.62
CA LEU A 51 34.53 -32.60 -49.80
C LEU A 51 34.44 -33.68 -50.89
N LEU A 52 33.27 -33.81 -51.51
CA LEU A 52 32.97 -34.33 -52.87
C LEU A 52 31.67 -35.15 -52.86
N LEU A 53 30.59 -34.53 -53.33
CA LEU A 53 29.56 -35.11 -54.20
C LEU A 53 28.60 -33.98 -54.61
N LEU A 54 28.97 -33.28 -55.70
CA LEU A 54 28.07 -32.42 -56.46
C LEU A 54 27.52 -33.26 -57.62
N ALA A 55 26.26 -33.67 -57.54
CA ALA A 55 25.46 -34.03 -58.71
C ALA A 55 23.95 -33.99 -58.38
N ALA A 56 23.27 -33.05 -59.03
CA ALA A 56 21.84 -33.03 -59.35
C ALA A 56 20.81 -32.99 -58.19
N CYS A 57 20.52 -31.78 -57.69
CA CYS A 57 19.16 -31.42 -57.28
C CYS A 57 18.72 -30.15 -58.01
N THR A 58 17.66 -30.28 -58.80
CA THR A 58 16.87 -29.19 -59.37
C THR A 58 16.31 -28.31 -58.24
N PRO A 59 16.30 -26.97 -58.38
CA PRO A 59 15.65 -26.12 -57.39
C PRO A 59 14.14 -26.31 -57.48
N GLN A 60 13.54 -26.97 -56.48
CA GLN A 60 12.11 -26.84 -56.24
C GLN A 60 11.83 -25.43 -55.71
N PRO A 61 10.75 -24.76 -56.15
CA PRO A 61 10.33 -23.52 -55.51
C PRO A 61 9.96 -23.84 -54.05
N GLU A 62 10.73 -23.27 -53.11
CA GLU A 62 10.36 -23.24 -51.70
C GLU A 62 9.00 -22.55 -51.59
N THR A 63 7.97 -23.36 -51.35
CA THR A 63 6.73 -22.84 -50.79
C THR A 63 7.07 -22.38 -49.39
N ALA A 64 7.19 -21.05 -49.24
CA ALA A 64 7.34 -20.42 -47.95
C ALA A 64 6.28 -20.98 -46.99
N ALA A 65 6.73 -21.68 -45.96
CA ALA A 65 5.87 -22.03 -44.84
C ALA A 65 5.21 -20.73 -44.36
N PRO A 66 3.88 -20.69 -44.15
CA PRO A 66 3.25 -19.50 -43.64
C PRO A 66 3.93 -19.17 -42.32
N ALA A 67 4.55 -17.99 -42.25
CA ALA A 67 5.04 -17.43 -41.01
C ALA A 67 3.92 -17.62 -39.99
N ALA A 68 4.19 -18.39 -38.94
CA ALA A 68 3.22 -18.59 -37.87
C ALA A 68 2.77 -17.20 -37.42
N ALA A 69 1.54 -16.85 -37.80
CA ALA A 69 0.99 -15.55 -37.49
C ALA A 69 1.08 -15.40 -35.98
N ASN A 70 1.85 -14.41 -35.52
CA ASN A 70 1.87 -14.05 -34.11
C ASN A 70 0.41 -13.95 -33.67
N PRO A 71 -0.01 -14.68 -32.61
CA PRO A 71 -1.37 -14.57 -32.13
C PRO A 71 -1.67 -13.09 -31.91
N PRO A 72 -2.84 -12.60 -32.34
CA PRO A 72 -3.18 -11.18 -32.24
C PRO A 72 -2.90 -10.70 -30.82
N PRO A 73 -2.37 -9.48 -30.64
CA PRO A 73 -1.99 -9.00 -29.32
C PRO A 73 -3.19 -9.12 -28.39
N ALA A 74 -3.09 -10.02 -27.41
CA ALA A 74 -4.06 -10.18 -26.33
C ALA A 74 -4.54 -8.80 -25.84
N LYS A 75 -5.86 -8.59 -25.84
CA LYS A 75 -6.50 -7.31 -25.49
C LYS A 75 -6.33 -6.90 -24.01
N GLY A 76 -5.58 -7.66 -23.21
CA GLY A 76 -5.34 -7.43 -21.79
C GLY A 76 -4.42 -8.47 -21.17
N VAL A 77 -4.07 -8.23 -19.90
CA VAL A 77 -3.25 -9.12 -19.06
C VAL A 77 -3.96 -10.45 -18.82
N GLN A 78 -3.26 -11.57 -18.98
CA GLN A 78 -3.81 -12.92 -18.83
C GLN A 78 -3.75 -13.39 -17.37
N TRP A 79 -4.52 -12.75 -16.48
CA TRP A 79 -4.48 -13.00 -15.05
C TRP A 79 -4.81 -14.46 -14.67
N VAL A 80 -3.96 -15.06 -13.84
CA VAL A 80 -4.22 -16.30 -13.11
C VAL A 80 -4.85 -15.92 -11.78
N ASN A 81 -6.16 -16.15 -11.65
CA ASN A 81 -6.89 -15.88 -10.41
C ASN A 81 -6.62 -17.01 -9.41
N VAL A 82 -6.10 -16.67 -8.24
CA VAL A 82 -5.81 -17.63 -7.16
C VAL A 82 -6.71 -17.37 -5.96
N LYS A 83 -7.26 -18.41 -5.35
CA LYS A 83 -8.14 -18.32 -4.16
C LYS A 83 -7.58 -19.01 -2.92
N ASP A 84 -6.66 -19.95 -3.12
CA ASP A 84 -6.09 -20.78 -2.07
C ASP A 84 -4.62 -21.12 -2.30
N THR A 85 -4.05 -21.89 -1.37
CA THR A 85 -2.63 -22.29 -1.43
C THR A 85 -2.34 -23.20 -2.62
N ALA A 86 -3.28 -24.06 -3.03
CA ALA A 86 -3.06 -24.98 -4.13
C ALA A 86 -2.97 -24.22 -5.46
N ASP A 87 -3.82 -23.22 -5.68
CA ASP A 87 -3.75 -22.37 -6.86
C ASP A 87 -2.43 -21.58 -6.93
N VAL A 88 -1.96 -21.09 -5.79
CA VAL A 88 -0.65 -20.40 -5.68
C VAL A 88 0.48 -21.36 -6.04
N GLU A 89 0.49 -22.57 -5.50
CA GLU A 89 1.51 -23.58 -5.84
C GLU A 89 1.46 -23.97 -7.32
N ALA A 90 0.27 -24.08 -7.91
CA ALA A 90 0.11 -24.32 -9.34
C ALA A 90 0.70 -23.18 -10.19
N ALA A 91 0.47 -21.92 -9.78
CA ALA A 91 1.05 -20.76 -10.47
C ALA A 91 2.59 -20.74 -10.38
N PHE A 92 3.16 -21.08 -9.22
CA PHE A 92 4.61 -21.22 -9.06
C PHE A 92 5.18 -22.42 -9.80
N ALA A 93 4.46 -23.54 -9.89
CA ALA A 93 4.86 -24.68 -10.71
C ALA A 93 4.92 -24.29 -12.20
N ALA A 94 3.92 -23.57 -12.71
CA ALA A 94 3.92 -23.03 -14.07
C ALA A 94 5.07 -22.02 -14.30
N ALA A 95 5.36 -21.18 -13.31
CA ALA A 95 6.48 -20.24 -13.34
C ALA A 95 7.83 -20.98 -13.47
N ARG A 96 8.05 -22.02 -12.67
CA ARG A 96 9.25 -22.88 -12.75
C ARG A 96 9.36 -23.60 -14.08
N ALA A 97 8.26 -24.20 -14.55
CA ALA A 97 8.23 -24.92 -15.83
C ALA A 97 8.53 -24.02 -17.04
N SER A 98 8.14 -22.74 -16.97
CA SER A 98 8.36 -21.77 -18.05
C SER A 98 9.60 -20.89 -17.87
N GLY A 99 10.35 -21.04 -16.77
CA GLY A 99 11.50 -20.18 -16.45
C GLY A 99 11.14 -18.71 -16.24
N ARG A 100 9.88 -18.40 -15.93
CA ARG A 100 9.38 -17.03 -15.81
C ARG A 100 9.18 -16.62 -14.35
N PRO A 101 9.45 -15.37 -13.97
CA PRO A 101 9.07 -14.84 -12.66
C PRO A 101 7.54 -14.80 -12.48
N VAL A 102 7.10 -14.68 -11.24
CA VAL A 102 5.70 -14.46 -10.87
C VAL A 102 5.50 -12.98 -10.54
N PHE A 103 4.51 -12.35 -11.15
CA PHE A 103 4.02 -11.04 -10.72
C PHE A 103 2.75 -11.26 -9.90
N LEU A 104 2.85 -11.11 -8.58
CA LEU A 104 1.71 -11.24 -7.67
C LEU A 104 1.07 -9.87 -7.45
N TYR A 105 -0.20 -9.74 -7.83
CA TYR A 105 -1.06 -8.62 -7.51
C TYR A 105 -2.09 -9.04 -6.46
N TRP A 106 -1.98 -8.46 -5.26
CA TRP A 106 -3.01 -8.55 -4.24
C TRP A 106 -3.82 -7.27 -4.18
N GLY A 107 -5.11 -7.37 -4.49
CA GLY A 107 -6.04 -6.24 -4.49
C GLY A 107 -7.40 -6.63 -3.93
N ALA A 108 -8.33 -5.69 -3.96
CA ALA A 108 -9.74 -5.96 -3.70
C ALA A 108 -10.59 -5.21 -4.71
N VAL A 109 -11.73 -5.78 -5.09
CA VAL A 109 -12.65 -5.17 -6.06
C VAL A 109 -13.03 -3.74 -5.65
N TRP A 110 -13.43 -3.53 -4.39
CA TRP A 110 -13.91 -2.23 -3.90
C TRP A 110 -12.83 -1.14 -3.72
N CYS A 111 -11.55 -1.52 -3.73
CA CYS A 111 -10.43 -0.69 -3.31
C CYS A 111 -10.13 0.45 -4.30
N PRO A 112 -10.26 1.73 -3.92
CA PRO A 112 -10.00 2.85 -4.84
C PRO A 112 -8.60 2.88 -5.46
N PRO A 113 -7.48 2.79 -4.71
CA PRO A 113 -6.15 2.78 -5.33
C PRO A 113 -5.90 1.55 -6.21
N CYS A 114 -6.59 0.43 -5.93
CA CYS A 114 -6.54 -0.76 -6.78
C CYS A 114 -7.19 -0.49 -8.14
N ASN A 115 -8.34 0.16 -8.15
CA ASN A 115 -9.03 0.52 -9.39
C ASN A 115 -8.30 1.60 -10.18
N GLN A 116 -7.59 2.51 -9.50
CA GLN A 116 -6.66 3.44 -10.16
C GLN A 116 -5.54 2.68 -10.89
N VAL A 117 -4.89 1.71 -10.25
CA VAL A 117 -3.86 0.89 -10.90
C VAL A 117 -4.44 0.14 -12.10
N LYS A 118 -5.64 -0.44 -11.97
CA LYS A 118 -6.32 -1.13 -13.07
C LYS A 118 -6.55 -0.20 -14.26
N SER A 119 -7.00 1.05 -14.04
CA SER A 119 -7.30 1.99 -15.12
C SER A 119 -6.07 2.70 -15.70
N THR A 120 -4.95 2.79 -14.96
CA THR A 120 -3.78 3.60 -15.36
C THR A 120 -2.52 2.81 -15.70
N ILE A 121 -2.35 1.60 -15.15
CA ILE A 121 -1.17 0.75 -15.35
C ILE A 121 -1.54 -0.50 -16.14
N PHE A 122 -2.52 -1.28 -15.67
CA PHE A 122 -2.81 -2.61 -16.25
C PHE A 122 -3.48 -2.56 -17.63
N THR A 123 -4.04 -1.41 -18.01
CA THR A 123 -4.61 -1.14 -19.34
C THR A 123 -3.58 -0.67 -20.36
N ARG A 124 -2.35 -0.34 -19.95
CA ARG A 124 -1.34 0.17 -20.87
C ARG A 124 -0.78 -0.94 -21.76
N GLY A 125 -0.59 -0.63 -23.04
CA GLY A 125 -0.04 -1.57 -24.01
C GLY A 125 1.35 -2.08 -23.65
N ASP A 126 2.21 -1.24 -23.05
CA ASP A 126 3.54 -1.61 -22.59
C ASP A 126 3.53 -2.52 -21.35
N PHE A 127 2.61 -2.33 -20.40
CA PHE A 127 2.40 -3.29 -19.30
C PHE A 127 1.87 -4.63 -19.83
N ILE A 128 0.89 -4.61 -20.74
CA ILE A 128 0.33 -5.82 -21.36
C ILE A 128 1.42 -6.58 -22.11
N ALA A 129 2.31 -5.88 -22.83
CA ALA A 129 3.46 -6.49 -23.48
C ALA A 129 4.42 -7.13 -22.46
N GLN A 130 4.80 -6.38 -21.41
CA GLN A 130 5.68 -6.91 -20.35
C GLN A 130 5.07 -8.12 -19.62
N SER A 131 3.74 -8.19 -19.50
CA SER A 131 3.04 -9.31 -18.85
C SER A 131 3.24 -10.67 -19.52
N ARG A 132 3.77 -10.70 -20.74
CA ARG A 132 4.17 -11.94 -21.43
C ARG A 132 5.44 -12.57 -20.85
N HIS A 133 6.22 -11.81 -20.07
CA HIS A 133 7.49 -12.25 -19.51
C HIS A 133 7.39 -12.74 -18.05
N PHE A 134 6.22 -12.73 -17.44
CA PHE A 134 5.99 -13.19 -16.06
C PHE A 134 4.63 -13.84 -15.90
N VAL A 135 4.43 -14.76 -14.97
CA VAL A 135 3.10 -15.32 -14.65
C VAL A 135 2.30 -14.27 -13.86
N PRO A 136 1.22 -13.67 -14.41
CA PRO A 136 0.48 -12.61 -13.75
C PRO A 136 -0.58 -13.19 -12.80
N VAL A 137 -0.27 -13.26 -11.52
CA VAL A 137 -1.16 -13.83 -10.50
C VAL A 137 -2.00 -12.73 -9.86
N TYR A 138 -3.33 -12.89 -9.85
CA TYR A 138 -4.26 -12.06 -9.09
C TYR A 138 -4.79 -12.83 -7.88
N LEU A 139 -4.52 -12.30 -6.69
CA LEU A 139 -5.20 -12.70 -5.47
C LEU A 139 -6.21 -11.61 -5.11
N ASP A 140 -7.46 -11.98 -4.89
CA ASP A 140 -8.45 -11.06 -4.32
C ASP A 140 -8.40 -11.10 -2.79
N GLY A 141 -8.49 -9.95 -2.15
CA GLY A 141 -8.48 -9.76 -0.70
C GLY A 141 -9.57 -10.48 0.07
N ASP A 142 -10.67 -10.82 -0.60
CA ASP A 142 -11.81 -11.53 -0.04
C ASP A 142 -11.89 -13.00 -0.50
N ALA A 143 -10.89 -13.50 -1.22
CA ALA A 143 -10.82 -14.92 -1.56
C ALA A 143 -10.64 -15.77 -0.27
N PRO A 144 -11.16 -17.03 -0.25
CA PRO A 144 -11.22 -17.86 0.96
C PRO A 144 -9.94 -17.97 1.79
N SER A 145 -8.75 -18.08 1.15
CA SER A 145 -7.47 -18.17 1.87
C SER A 145 -6.64 -16.89 1.80
N ALA A 146 -7.21 -15.78 1.32
CA ALA A 146 -6.47 -14.56 1.02
C ALA A 146 -5.72 -14.02 2.24
N GLN A 147 -6.32 -14.09 3.43
CA GLN A 147 -5.73 -13.54 4.65
C GLN A 147 -4.51 -14.35 5.12
N LYS A 148 -4.54 -15.69 4.99
CA LYS A 148 -3.39 -16.55 5.27
C LYS A 148 -2.29 -16.42 4.23
N LEU A 149 -2.67 -16.38 2.95
CA LEU A 149 -1.74 -16.06 1.86
C LEU A 149 -1.11 -14.68 2.06
N GLY A 150 -1.86 -13.74 2.63
CA GLY A 150 -1.36 -12.41 2.95
C GLY A 150 -0.21 -12.44 3.97
N GLN A 151 -0.31 -13.29 4.99
CA GLN A 151 0.79 -13.51 5.94
C GLN A 151 2.00 -14.16 5.26
N ARG A 152 1.78 -15.16 4.39
CA ARG A 152 2.85 -15.81 3.62
C ARG A 152 3.64 -14.80 2.79
N PHE A 153 2.96 -13.92 2.08
CA PHE A 153 3.60 -12.90 1.24
C PHE A 153 3.91 -11.60 1.98
N ARG A 154 3.73 -11.53 3.31
CA ARG A 154 3.98 -10.34 4.13
C ARG A 154 3.30 -9.11 3.58
N VAL A 155 2.00 -9.21 3.40
CA VAL A 155 1.18 -8.14 2.85
C VAL A 155 0.01 -7.90 3.80
N SER A 156 -0.37 -6.62 3.97
CA SER A 156 -1.50 -6.25 4.83
C SER A 156 -2.37 -5.12 4.25
N GLY A 157 -2.01 -4.62 3.07
CA GLY A 157 -2.63 -3.45 2.44
C GLY A 157 -2.84 -3.65 0.95
N TYR A 158 -3.77 -2.89 0.39
CA TYR A 158 -4.09 -2.95 -1.03
C TYR A 158 -3.82 -1.60 -1.71
N PRO A 159 -3.38 -1.61 -2.99
CA PRO A 159 -2.85 -2.77 -3.70
C PRO A 159 -1.45 -3.12 -3.18
N THR A 160 -1.10 -4.41 -3.20
CA THR A 160 0.32 -4.84 -3.13
C THR A 160 0.69 -5.58 -4.40
N MET A 161 1.82 -5.19 -5.01
CA MET A 161 2.34 -5.78 -6.25
C MET A 161 3.78 -6.19 -6.01
N ILE A 162 4.06 -7.48 -6.22
CA ILE A 162 5.35 -8.10 -5.91
C ILE A 162 5.86 -8.81 -7.15
N LEU A 163 7.11 -8.57 -7.51
CA LEU A 163 7.82 -9.41 -8.47
C LEU A 163 8.62 -10.46 -7.72
N LEU A 164 8.36 -11.73 -8.01
CA LEU A 164 8.96 -12.90 -7.37
C LEU A 164 9.68 -13.71 -8.45
N ARG A 165 10.84 -14.26 -8.12
CA ARG A 165 11.49 -15.29 -8.96
C ARG A 165 10.62 -16.56 -8.98
N ALA A 166 10.88 -17.44 -9.94
CA ALA A 166 10.16 -18.71 -10.08
C ALA A 166 10.31 -19.62 -8.85
N ASP A 167 11.39 -19.47 -8.08
CA ASP A 167 11.63 -20.18 -6.82
C ASP A 167 10.86 -19.58 -5.62
N GLY A 168 10.25 -18.39 -5.77
CA GLY A 168 9.55 -17.67 -4.70
C GLY A 168 10.36 -16.55 -4.04
N ALA A 169 11.62 -16.34 -4.41
CA ALA A 169 12.42 -15.25 -3.85
C ALA A 169 11.91 -13.88 -4.32
N GLU A 170 11.67 -12.96 -3.38
CA GLU A 170 11.19 -11.60 -3.69
C GLU A 170 12.28 -10.78 -4.39
N VAL A 171 11.97 -10.27 -5.59
CA VAL A 171 12.84 -9.36 -6.35
C VAL A 171 12.60 -7.93 -5.88
N THR A 172 11.35 -7.48 -5.92
CA THR A 172 10.95 -6.12 -5.54
C THR A 172 9.45 -6.01 -5.30
N ARG A 173 9.05 -4.91 -4.65
CA ARG A 173 7.66 -4.45 -4.53
C ARG A 173 7.47 -3.17 -5.29
N LEU A 174 6.37 -3.09 -6.02
CA LEU A 174 6.08 -2.00 -6.95
C LEU A 174 4.97 -1.10 -6.38
N ALA A 175 5.26 0.20 -6.26
CA ALA A 175 4.30 1.17 -5.74
C ALA A 175 3.27 1.57 -6.82
N GLY A 176 1.99 1.35 -6.57
CA GLY A 176 0.93 1.63 -7.56
C GLY A 176 0.52 3.09 -7.74
N ALA A 177 0.98 3.99 -6.88
CA ALA A 177 0.62 5.40 -6.92
C ALA A 177 1.64 6.28 -7.67
N VAL A 178 2.70 5.68 -8.24
CA VAL A 178 3.79 6.40 -8.92
C VAL A 178 3.47 6.62 -10.39
N GLU A 179 4.30 7.40 -11.08
CA GLU A 179 4.16 7.60 -12.52
C GLU A 179 4.25 6.25 -13.28
N PRO A 180 3.33 5.96 -14.23
CA PRO A 180 3.33 4.68 -14.93
C PRO A 180 4.66 4.34 -15.64
N SER A 181 5.37 5.36 -16.17
CA SER A 181 6.68 5.18 -16.79
C SER A 181 7.72 4.63 -15.80
N LYS A 182 7.74 5.15 -14.57
CA LYS A 182 8.65 4.71 -13.49
C LYS A 182 8.30 3.32 -13.01
N TYR A 183 7.00 3.03 -12.88
CA TYR A 183 6.53 1.69 -12.57
C TYR A 183 7.07 0.65 -13.56
N LEU A 184 6.95 0.93 -14.86
CA LEU A 184 7.39 0.03 -15.94
C LEU A 184 8.92 -0.09 -16.03
N GLN A 185 9.65 0.97 -15.72
CA GLN A 185 11.12 0.91 -15.61
C GLN A 185 11.56 0.00 -14.46
N LEU A 186 10.90 0.09 -13.30
CA LEU A 186 11.19 -0.80 -12.17
C LEU A 186 10.83 -2.25 -12.48
N LEU A 187 9.69 -2.48 -13.13
CA LEU A 187 9.27 -3.82 -13.54
C LEU A 187 10.28 -4.41 -14.53
N ALA A 188 10.68 -3.65 -15.56
CA ALA A 188 11.68 -4.08 -16.53
C ALA A 188 13.04 -4.40 -15.87
N HIS A 189 13.48 -3.56 -14.92
CA HIS A 189 14.71 -3.80 -14.16
C HIS A 189 14.63 -5.09 -13.31
N GLY A 190 13.50 -5.33 -12.68
CA GLY A 190 13.28 -6.58 -11.95
C GLY A 190 13.26 -7.81 -12.87
N LEU A 191 12.72 -7.68 -14.08
CA LEU A 191 12.65 -8.75 -15.08
C LEU A 191 14.00 -9.06 -15.74
N SER A 192 14.93 -8.08 -15.82
CA SER A 192 16.25 -8.28 -16.41
C SER A 192 17.24 -9.02 -15.51
N GLY A 193 16.84 -9.38 -14.28
CA GLY A 193 17.69 -10.14 -13.35
C GLY A 193 18.68 -9.30 -12.56
N GLY A 194 18.45 -7.99 -12.43
CA GLY A 194 19.23 -7.10 -11.57
C GLY A 194 19.20 -7.45 -10.08
N GLN A 195 19.81 -6.61 -9.25
CA GLN A 195 19.78 -6.78 -7.79
C GLN A 195 18.33 -6.78 -7.28
N THR A 196 18.05 -7.63 -6.28
CA THR A 196 16.80 -7.50 -5.51
C THR A 196 16.82 -6.21 -4.70
N ALA A 197 15.64 -5.70 -4.30
CA ALA A 197 15.54 -4.53 -3.43
C ALA A 197 16.32 -4.72 -2.11
N ARG A 198 16.35 -5.95 -1.56
CA ARG A 198 17.15 -6.30 -0.39
C ARG A 198 18.65 -6.16 -0.66
N GLN A 199 19.14 -6.73 -1.77
CA GLN A 199 20.56 -6.66 -2.15
C GLN A 199 20.98 -5.22 -2.44
N ALA A 200 20.18 -4.45 -3.17
CA ALA A 200 20.44 -3.04 -3.44
C ALA A 200 20.49 -2.24 -2.14
N LEU A 201 19.55 -2.48 -1.22
CA LEU A 201 19.56 -1.82 0.08
C LEU A 201 20.85 -2.15 0.84
N GLU A 202 21.17 -3.42 1.01
CA GLU A 202 22.36 -3.85 1.74
C GLU A 202 23.66 -3.29 1.13
N SER A 203 23.78 -3.30 -0.19
CA SER A 203 24.93 -2.74 -0.92
C SER A 203 25.05 -1.23 -0.69
N ALA A 204 23.94 -0.50 -0.80
CA ALA A 204 23.91 0.95 -0.55
C ALA A 204 24.27 1.28 0.91
N LEU A 205 23.82 0.46 1.86
CA LEU A 205 24.11 0.64 3.29
C LEU A 205 25.55 0.31 3.67
N ARG A 206 26.24 -0.54 2.90
CA ARG A 206 27.69 -0.78 3.01
C ARG A 206 28.54 0.27 2.30
N GLY A 207 27.92 1.21 1.59
CA GLY A 207 28.62 2.24 0.82
C GLY A 207 29.21 1.73 -0.49
N GLU A 208 28.68 0.64 -1.04
CA GLU A 208 29.10 0.11 -2.34
C GLU A 208 28.59 1.02 -3.47
N ARG A 209 29.24 0.92 -4.64
CA ARG A 209 28.81 1.64 -5.84
C ARG A 209 27.64 0.90 -6.48
N LEU A 210 26.50 1.57 -6.59
CA LEU A 210 25.31 1.06 -7.26
C LEU A 210 25.10 1.73 -8.61
N PRO A 211 24.57 1.02 -9.62
CA PRO A 211 24.14 1.62 -10.86
C PRO A 211 22.87 2.46 -10.66
N ALA A 212 22.53 3.30 -11.64
CA ALA A 212 21.42 4.24 -11.55
C ALA A 212 20.05 3.54 -11.39
N GLU A 213 19.88 2.38 -12.02
CA GLU A 213 18.67 1.57 -11.91
C GLU A 213 18.43 1.00 -10.50
N ASP A 214 19.48 0.66 -9.75
CA ASP A 214 19.35 0.19 -8.37
C ASP A 214 19.03 1.35 -7.41
N TRP A 215 19.56 2.55 -7.66
CA TRP A 215 19.11 3.75 -6.94
C TRP A 215 17.64 4.06 -7.21
N ARG A 216 17.19 3.91 -8.46
CA ARG A 216 15.78 4.08 -8.82
C ARG A 216 14.90 3.02 -8.16
N LEU A 217 15.36 1.77 -8.13
CA LEU A 217 14.70 0.68 -7.41
C LEU A 217 14.46 1.04 -5.95
N LEU A 218 15.49 1.53 -5.24
CA LEU A 218 15.35 1.95 -3.83
C LEU A 218 14.42 3.15 -3.64
N ALA A 219 14.50 4.15 -4.52
CA ALA A 219 13.67 5.36 -4.45
C ALA A 219 12.17 5.08 -4.70
N TYR A 220 11.86 4.14 -5.60
CA TYR A 220 10.49 3.81 -5.98
C TYR A 220 9.98 2.50 -5.37
N TYR A 221 10.75 1.88 -4.48
CA TYR A 221 10.33 0.73 -3.71
C TYR A 221 9.08 1.05 -2.88
N ALA A 222 8.18 0.07 -2.75
CA ALA A 222 6.91 0.23 -2.04
C ALA A 222 7.08 0.14 -0.51
N TRP A 223 7.85 1.07 0.08
CA TRP A 223 8.14 1.14 1.51
C TRP A 223 6.89 1.12 2.41
N GLU A 224 5.77 1.68 1.93
CA GLU A 224 4.50 1.72 2.68
C GLU A 224 3.81 0.35 2.80
N THR A 225 4.00 -0.54 1.82
CA THR A 225 3.33 -1.85 1.74
C THR A 225 4.30 -3.02 1.92
N ASP A 226 5.55 -2.75 2.30
CA ASP A 226 6.56 -3.78 2.55
C ASP A 226 6.38 -4.51 3.90
N GLU A 227 5.45 -4.08 4.76
CA GLU A 227 5.24 -4.74 6.07
C GLU A 227 6.53 -4.96 6.88
N GLN A 228 7.46 -3.99 6.79
CA GLN A 228 8.70 -3.95 7.55
C GLN A 228 9.71 -5.05 7.22
N GLN A 229 9.65 -5.66 6.03
CA GLN A 229 10.57 -6.76 5.69
C GLN A 229 12.00 -6.29 5.40
N LEU A 230 12.16 -5.10 4.80
CA LEU A 230 13.48 -4.53 4.55
C LEU A 230 13.94 -3.67 5.73
N VAL A 231 13.05 -2.83 6.25
CA VAL A 231 13.38 -1.86 7.31
C VAL A 231 12.21 -1.76 8.31
N PRO A 232 12.46 -1.86 9.63
CA PRO A 232 11.44 -1.58 10.64
C PRO A 232 10.84 -0.18 10.47
N ARG A 233 9.52 -0.02 10.67
CA ARG A 233 8.83 1.28 10.46
C ARG A 233 9.47 2.42 11.25
N ARG A 234 9.93 2.14 12.48
CA ARG A 234 10.61 3.12 13.35
C ARG A 234 11.95 3.61 12.79
N ASP A 235 12.63 2.78 11.99
CA ASP A 235 13.98 3.03 11.46
C ASP A 235 13.95 3.54 9.99
N ALA A 236 12.76 3.59 9.38
CA ALA A 236 12.56 3.98 7.98
C ALA A 236 13.10 5.39 7.69
N ALA A 237 12.76 6.39 8.53
CA ALA A 237 13.19 7.76 8.34
C ALA A 237 14.73 7.90 8.29
N ALA A 238 15.43 7.28 9.25
CA ALA A 238 16.90 7.31 9.31
C ALA A 238 17.55 6.55 8.15
N THR A 239 16.95 5.42 7.73
CA THR A 239 17.46 4.62 6.62
C THR A 239 17.31 5.35 5.29
N LEU A 240 16.12 5.89 5.00
CA LEU A 240 15.86 6.67 3.79
C LEU A 240 16.74 7.92 3.72
N GLU A 241 16.96 8.59 4.85
CA GLU A 241 17.89 9.72 4.94
C GLU A 241 19.32 9.31 4.57
N ARG A 242 19.80 8.17 5.08
CA ARG A 242 21.12 7.65 4.75
C ARG A 242 21.24 7.30 3.26
N LEU A 243 20.21 6.69 2.68
CA LEU A 243 20.15 6.40 1.25
C LEU A 243 20.15 7.68 0.40
N ALA A 244 19.36 8.70 0.78
CA ALA A 244 19.30 9.97 0.07
C ALA A 244 20.67 10.67 0.02
N ARG A 245 21.45 10.58 1.11
CA ARG A 245 22.82 11.12 1.18
C ARG A 245 23.85 10.29 0.42
N ALA A 246 23.68 8.98 0.36
CA ALA A 246 24.58 8.07 -0.36
C ALA A 246 24.33 8.06 -1.88
N CYS A 247 23.11 8.40 -2.31
CA CYS A 247 22.73 8.45 -3.71
C CYS A 247 23.55 9.52 -4.46
N PRO A 248 24.29 9.17 -5.52
CA PRO A 248 25.10 10.10 -6.30
C PRO A 248 24.27 11.25 -6.91
N ALA A 249 24.91 12.41 -7.10
CA ALA A 249 24.25 13.62 -7.59
C ALA A 249 23.71 13.46 -9.02
N GLU A 250 24.30 12.58 -9.82
CA GLU A 250 23.84 12.23 -11.16
C GLU A 250 22.45 11.54 -11.12
N ASN A 251 22.13 10.89 -10.00
CA ASN A 251 20.83 10.26 -9.73
C ASN A 251 19.88 11.20 -8.95
N ARG A 252 19.86 12.48 -9.34
CA ARG A 252 19.13 13.56 -8.65
C ARG A 252 17.66 13.22 -8.35
N GLU A 253 16.94 12.62 -9.29
CA GLU A 253 15.54 12.21 -9.10
C GLU A 253 15.38 11.17 -7.97
N ALA A 254 16.24 10.14 -7.95
CA ALA A 254 16.19 9.11 -6.91
C ALA A 254 16.56 9.68 -5.54
N SER A 255 17.62 10.51 -5.47
CA SER A 255 18.03 11.19 -4.23
C SER A 255 16.92 12.10 -3.69
N ALA A 256 16.29 12.90 -4.57
CA ALA A 256 15.19 13.78 -4.20
C ALA A 256 13.98 13.01 -3.64
N ARG A 257 13.59 11.92 -4.30
CA ARG A 257 12.49 11.06 -3.83
C ARG A 257 12.78 10.45 -2.45
N LEU A 258 13.97 9.85 -2.29
CA LEU A 258 14.41 9.26 -1.01
C LEU A 258 14.40 10.31 0.11
N ALA A 259 14.85 11.54 -0.18
CA ALA A 259 14.82 12.65 0.76
C ALA A 259 13.39 13.05 1.17
N LEU A 260 12.46 13.16 0.23
CA LEU A 260 11.06 13.47 0.55
C LEU A 260 10.40 12.36 1.37
N GLN A 261 10.66 11.09 1.02
CA GLN A 261 10.18 9.94 1.79
C GLN A 261 10.76 9.91 3.21
N ALA A 262 12.05 10.26 3.37
CA ALA A 262 12.68 10.37 4.68
C ALA A 262 12.00 11.44 5.55
N ILE A 263 11.69 12.60 4.98
CA ILE A 263 10.99 13.69 5.67
C ILE A 263 9.56 13.26 6.05
N ALA A 264 8.81 12.65 5.14
CA ALA A 264 7.46 12.16 5.42
C ALA A 264 7.46 11.09 6.54
N ALA A 265 8.40 10.14 6.49
CA ALA A 265 8.56 9.14 7.55
C ALA A 265 8.95 9.78 8.90
N ALA A 266 9.79 10.82 8.88
CA ALA A 266 10.16 11.57 10.07
C ALA A 266 8.97 12.32 10.68
N ALA A 267 8.12 12.93 9.84
CA ALA A 267 6.87 13.58 10.24
C ALA A 267 5.92 12.58 10.92
N ALA A 268 5.71 11.41 10.29
CA ALA A 268 4.88 10.34 10.83
C ALA A 268 5.41 9.83 12.19
N ASN A 269 6.72 9.62 12.32
CA ASN A 269 7.35 9.25 13.59
C ASN A 269 7.13 10.32 14.67
N ALA A 270 7.35 11.59 14.34
CA ALA A 270 7.16 12.71 15.26
C ALA A 270 5.70 12.80 15.75
N GLY A 271 4.72 12.64 14.84
CA GLY A 271 3.29 12.63 15.19
C GLY A 271 2.89 11.48 16.12
N MET A 272 3.65 10.39 16.13
CA MET A 272 3.49 9.27 17.06
C MET A 272 4.33 9.39 18.35
N GLY A 273 5.04 10.51 18.56
CA GLY A 273 5.95 10.68 19.69
C GLY A 273 7.20 9.79 19.63
N ARG A 274 7.59 9.33 18.44
CA ARG A 274 8.76 8.48 18.19
C ARG A 274 9.94 9.29 17.67
N ASN A 275 11.13 8.70 17.70
CA ASN A 275 12.34 9.32 17.14
C ASN A 275 12.14 9.60 15.63
N PRO A 276 12.27 10.86 15.18
CA PRO A 276 12.08 11.23 13.78
C PRO A 276 13.27 10.86 12.87
N GLY A 277 14.25 10.11 13.35
CA GLY A 277 15.39 9.65 12.53
C GLY A 277 16.52 10.67 12.36
N GLY A 278 16.55 11.72 13.19
CA GLY A 278 17.67 12.67 13.25
C GLY A 278 17.77 13.67 12.09
N ILE A 279 16.74 13.78 11.24
CA ILE A 279 16.72 14.74 10.13
C ILE A 279 16.60 16.17 10.69
N GLN A 280 17.57 17.03 10.38
CA GLN A 280 17.52 18.42 10.84
C GLN A 280 16.48 19.21 10.05
N ARG A 281 15.68 20.03 10.75
CA ARG A 281 14.62 20.85 10.13
C ARG A 281 15.13 21.72 8.99
N ALA A 282 16.28 22.37 9.17
CA ALA A 282 16.91 23.20 8.14
C ALA A 282 17.28 22.39 6.89
N ALA A 283 17.77 21.15 7.05
CA ALA A 283 18.08 20.26 5.94
C ALA A 283 16.80 19.78 5.23
N ALA A 284 15.74 19.45 5.98
CA ALA A 284 14.44 19.11 5.42
C ALA A 284 13.85 20.27 4.61
N LEU A 285 13.94 21.51 5.12
CA LEU A 285 13.51 22.72 4.44
C LEU A 285 14.27 22.95 3.13
N ALA A 286 15.60 22.86 3.16
CA ALA A 286 16.43 23.05 1.97
C ALA A 286 16.08 22.03 0.86
N ARG A 287 15.88 20.77 1.23
CA ARG A 287 15.49 19.70 0.28
C ARG A 287 14.09 19.91 -0.27
N ALA A 288 13.12 20.23 0.59
CA ALA A 288 11.76 20.53 0.17
C ALA A 288 11.73 21.70 -0.83
N ARG A 289 12.45 22.79 -0.53
CA ARG A 289 12.59 23.94 -1.44
C ARG A 289 13.23 23.55 -2.78
N SER A 290 14.31 22.77 -2.74
CA SER A 290 15.00 22.31 -3.95
C SER A 290 14.10 21.48 -4.86
N VAL A 291 13.27 20.59 -4.30
CA VAL A 291 12.31 19.80 -5.09
C VAL A 291 11.18 20.66 -5.63
N ILE A 292 10.56 21.51 -4.82
CA ILE A 292 9.42 22.33 -5.24
C ILE A 292 9.80 23.38 -6.30
N ALA A 293 11.05 23.84 -6.30
CA ALA A 293 11.59 24.74 -7.32
C ALA A 293 11.86 24.07 -8.68
N ALA A 294 11.79 22.73 -8.77
CA ALA A 294 12.14 21.94 -9.94
C ALA A 294 10.88 21.27 -10.53
N PRO A 295 10.25 21.83 -11.59
CA PRO A 295 8.98 21.33 -12.13
C PRO A 295 9.03 19.85 -12.55
N GLU A 296 10.17 19.38 -13.05
CA GLU A 296 10.41 17.99 -13.42
C GLU A 296 10.37 17.05 -12.20
N LEU A 297 10.94 17.46 -11.07
CA LEU A 297 10.90 16.68 -9.83
C LEU A 297 9.53 16.73 -9.17
N VAL A 298 8.87 17.90 -9.18
CA VAL A 298 7.47 18.05 -8.75
C VAL A 298 6.58 17.05 -9.50
N ARG A 299 6.76 16.95 -10.83
CA ARG A 299 5.96 16.06 -11.67
C ARG A 299 6.30 14.59 -11.47
N ALA A 300 7.59 14.25 -11.31
CA ALA A 300 8.05 12.88 -11.07
C ALA A 300 7.69 12.35 -9.67
N HIS A 301 7.40 13.25 -8.72
CA HIS A 301 7.06 12.93 -7.33
C HIS A 301 5.67 13.43 -6.96
N PHE A 302 4.76 13.53 -7.93
CA PHE A 302 3.41 14.06 -7.72
C PHE A 302 2.67 13.36 -6.58
N ASP A 303 2.94 12.07 -6.36
CA ASP A 303 2.35 11.25 -5.29
C ASP A 303 2.76 11.75 -3.89
N LEU A 304 4.01 12.16 -3.71
CA LEU A 304 4.50 12.76 -2.47
C LEU A 304 4.09 14.23 -2.35
N VAL A 305 4.15 14.98 -3.45
CA VAL A 305 3.78 16.41 -3.49
C VAL A 305 2.30 16.62 -3.17
N THR A 306 1.43 15.70 -3.58
CA THR A 306 -0.01 15.75 -3.25
C THR A 306 -0.35 14.98 -1.98
N GLY A 307 0.24 13.81 -1.75
CA GLY A 307 -0.16 12.91 -0.67
C GLY A 307 0.49 13.17 0.69
N GLN A 308 1.60 13.93 0.73
CA GLN A 308 2.41 14.16 1.94
C GLN A 308 2.73 15.66 2.15
N ALA A 309 1.94 16.56 1.55
CA ALA A 309 2.25 17.99 1.48
C ALA A 309 2.36 18.63 2.88
N ASP A 310 1.34 18.44 3.72
CA ASP A 310 1.27 18.99 5.06
C ASP A 310 2.26 18.34 6.03
N ASP A 311 2.49 17.03 5.91
CA ASP A 311 3.52 16.32 6.67
C ASP A 311 4.93 16.85 6.36
N ILE A 312 5.28 16.97 5.08
CA ILE A 312 6.60 17.45 4.65
C ILE A 312 6.80 18.92 5.05
N VAL A 313 5.84 19.79 4.72
CA VAL A 313 5.93 21.22 5.07
C VAL A 313 5.90 21.44 6.58
N GLY A 314 5.06 20.69 7.30
CA GLY A 314 4.88 20.75 8.74
C GLY A 314 6.13 20.34 9.50
N TYR A 315 6.81 19.29 9.06
CA TYR A 315 8.09 18.86 9.64
C TYR A 315 9.23 19.83 9.32
N ALA A 316 9.30 20.28 8.07
CA ALA A 316 10.38 21.12 7.57
C ALA A 316 10.36 22.57 8.10
N THR A 317 9.27 23.04 8.72
CA THR A 317 9.12 24.44 9.13
C THR A 317 8.57 24.57 10.54
N ALA A 318 8.92 25.65 11.25
CA ALA A 318 8.29 25.94 12.53
C ALA A 318 6.86 26.48 12.32
N PRO A 319 5.91 26.22 13.23
CA PRO A 319 4.57 26.82 13.18
C PRO A 319 4.62 28.34 13.05
N LYS A 320 3.81 28.90 12.15
CA LYS A 320 3.67 30.35 11.90
C LYS A 320 4.97 31.09 11.49
N SER A 321 6.01 30.38 11.08
CA SER A 321 7.27 30.98 10.61
C SER A 321 7.16 31.57 9.20
N GLY A 322 8.04 32.52 8.86
CA GLY A 322 8.14 33.06 7.51
C GLY A 322 8.51 31.99 6.48
N GLU A 323 9.37 31.04 6.87
CA GLU A 323 9.74 29.87 6.07
C GLU A 323 8.54 28.98 5.75
N ARG A 324 7.61 28.81 6.71
CA ARG A 324 6.35 28.09 6.49
C ARG A 324 5.51 28.78 5.43
N SER A 325 5.28 30.08 5.57
CA SER A 325 4.48 30.85 4.62
C SER A 325 5.07 30.81 3.20
N GLN A 326 6.39 30.97 3.07
CA GLN A 326 7.10 30.90 1.79
C GLN A 326 7.02 29.51 1.16
N LEU A 327 7.26 28.45 1.94
CA LEU A 327 7.22 27.09 1.42
C LEU A 327 5.79 26.69 1.01
N VAL A 328 4.77 27.05 1.80
CA VAL A 328 3.36 26.82 1.44
C VAL A 328 3.00 27.53 0.14
N ALA A 329 3.43 28.78 -0.06
CA ALA A 329 3.17 29.51 -1.29
C ALA A 329 3.77 28.79 -2.52
N ALA A 330 5.06 28.44 -2.46
CA ALA A 330 5.74 27.72 -3.54
C ALA A 330 5.11 26.34 -3.80
N TRP A 331 4.66 25.65 -2.74
CA TRP A 331 3.98 24.36 -2.86
C TRP A 331 2.61 24.49 -3.52
N ASN A 332 1.84 25.53 -3.20
CA ASN A 332 0.56 25.81 -3.84
C ASN A 332 0.72 26.08 -5.34
N GLU A 333 1.75 26.82 -5.77
CA GLU A 333 2.05 27.03 -7.19
C GLU A 333 2.40 25.70 -7.89
N ALA A 334 3.15 24.83 -7.23
CA ALA A 334 3.43 23.49 -7.74
C ALA A 334 2.15 22.65 -7.89
N LEU A 335 1.24 22.72 -6.91
CA LEU A 335 -0.06 22.04 -6.95
C LEU A 335 -0.98 22.59 -8.06
N ASP A 336 -0.92 23.89 -8.35
CA ASP A 336 -1.65 24.50 -9.47
C ASP A 336 -1.16 23.95 -10.82
N ARG A 337 0.16 23.82 -11.00
CA ARG A 337 0.74 23.18 -12.20
C ARG A 337 0.30 21.73 -12.34
N LEU A 338 0.33 20.95 -11.26
CA LEU A 338 -0.14 19.56 -11.27
C LEU A 338 -1.66 19.47 -11.55
N ALA A 339 -2.47 20.40 -11.05
CA ALA A 339 -3.90 20.43 -11.32
C ALA A 339 -4.22 20.66 -12.80
N ALA A 340 -3.39 21.45 -13.49
CA ALA A 340 -3.50 21.75 -14.91
C ALA A 340 -2.98 20.62 -15.82
N ASP A 341 -2.11 19.75 -15.32
CA ASP A 341 -1.52 18.65 -16.10
C ASP A 341 -2.55 17.55 -16.42
N ALA A 342 -2.97 17.50 -17.69
CA ALA A 342 -3.93 16.52 -18.19
C ALA A 342 -3.36 15.10 -18.31
N SER A 343 -2.04 14.91 -18.22
CA SER A 343 -1.40 13.59 -18.22
C SER A 343 -1.54 12.85 -16.89
N LEU A 344 -1.86 13.56 -15.80
CA LEU A 344 -2.11 12.95 -14.50
C LEU A 344 -3.48 12.28 -14.45
N PRO A 345 -3.63 11.16 -13.70
CA PRO A 345 -4.93 10.56 -13.44
C PRO A 345 -5.91 11.59 -12.86
N ARG A 346 -7.18 11.52 -13.23
CA ARG A 346 -8.22 12.46 -12.76
C ARG A 346 -8.28 12.51 -11.23
N ALA A 347 -8.18 11.36 -10.55
CA ALA A 347 -8.11 11.30 -9.10
C ALA A 347 -6.87 12.05 -8.55
N GLY A 348 -5.71 11.93 -9.21
CA GLY A 348 -4.49 12.66 -8.89
C GLY A 348 -4.68 14.18 -8.96
N ARG A 349 -5.42 14.66 -9.96
CA ARG A 349 -5.77 16.08 -10.10
C ARG A 349 -6.76 16.57 -9.04
N VAL A 350 -7.60 15.70 -8.48
CA VAL A 350 -8.44 16.01 -7.31
C VAL A 350 -7.60 16.04 -6.02
N TRP A 351 -6.57 15.20 -5.94
CA TRP A 351 -5.66 15.21 -4.80
C TRP A 351 -4.85 16.50 -4.66
N THR A 352 -4.61 17.24 -5.76
CA THR A 352 -3.92 18.53 -5.68
C THR A 352 -4.71 19.56 -4.86
N VAL A 353 -6.03 19.67 -5.07
CA VAL A 353 -6.86 20.60 -4.27
C VAL A 353 -7.03 20.12 -2.83
N SER A 354 -7.03 18.82 -2.58
CA SER A 354 -7.01 18.27 -1.22
C SER A 354 -5.73 18.65 -0.48
N ALA A 355 -4.58 18.60 -1.15
CA ALA A 355 -3.30 19.02 -0.58
C ALA A 355 -3.28 20.51 -0.22
N ARG A 356 -3.89 21.37 -1.05
CA ARG A 356 -4.03 22.82 -0.75
C ARG A 356 -4.88 23.06 0.49
N VAL A 357 -5.97 22.31 0.66
CA VAL A 357 -6.78 22.35 1.88
C VAL A 357 -5.96 21.92 3.09
N ALA A 358 -5.19 20.83 2.99
CA ALA A 358 -4.33 20.36 4.07
C ALA A 358 -3.26 21.41 4.46
N LEU A 359 -2.59 22.01 3.47
CA LEU A 359 -1.60 23.08 3.69
C LEU A 359 -2.22 24.33 4.35
N PHE A 360 -3.44 24.71 3.97
CA PHE A 360 -4.15 25.79 4.66
C PHE A 360 -4.42 25.44 6.13
N ARG A 361 -4.95 24.24 6.39
CA ARG A 361 -5.25 23.75 7.75
C ARG A 361 -4.01 23.60 8.62
N LEU A 362 -2.85 23.31 8.04
CA LEU A 362 -1.56 23.28 8.73
C LEU A 362 -1.19 24.63 9.37
N GLY A 363 -1.60 25.74 8.75
CA GLY A 363 -1.38 27.10 9.28
C GLY A 363 -2.57 27.64 10.10
N ALA A 364 -3.78 27.20 9.78
CA ALA A 364 -5.03 27.80 10.23
C ALA A 364 -6.13 26.74 10.43
N LYS A 365 -5.92 25.83 11.40
CA LYS A 365 -6.72 24.61 11.61
C LYS A 365 -8.23 24.88 11.65
N ASP A 366 -8.66 25.84 12.46
CA ASP A 366 -10.08 26.12 12.73
C ASP A 366 -10.62 27.32 11.94
N THR A 367 -9.80 27.93 11.08
CA THR A 367 -10.21 29.08 10.26
C THR A 367 -11.04 28.61 9.06
N PRO A 368 -12.12 29.32 8.68
CA PRO A 368 -12.82 29.04 7.43
C PRO A 368 -11.88 29.10 6.22
N LEU A 369 -12.06 28.19 5.26
CA LEU A 369 -11.28 28.21 4.03
C LEU A 369 -11.65 29.43 3.17
N PRO A 370 -10.70 30.04 2.45
CA PRO A 370 -10.99 31.12 1.53
C PRO A 370 -12.02 30.70 0.48
N ALA A 371 -12.94 31.61 0.12
CA ALA A 371 -13.96 31.35 -0.89
C ALA A 371 -13.36 30.88 -2.23
N THR A 372 -12.20 31.41 -2.61
CA THR A 372 -11.45 31.02 -3.80
C THR A 372 -10.98 29.56 -3.74
N LEU A 373 -10.51 29.08 -2.58
CA LEU A 373 -10.09 27.70 -2.40
C LEU A 373 -11.29 26.74 -2.38
N LEU A 374 -12.41 27.13 -1.75
CA LEU A 374 -13.66 26.37 -1.82
C LEU A 374 -14.14 26.22 -3.27
N GLN A 375 -14.09 27.31 -4.04
CA GLN A 375 -14.45 27.29 -5.47
C GLN A 375 -13.54 26.36 -6.28
N GLN A 376 -12.22 26.40 -6.04
CA GLN A 376 -11.26 25.50 -6.68
C GLN A 376 -11.54 24.02 -6.38
N VAL A 377 -11.93 23.69 -5.14
CA VAL A 377 -12.35 22.33 -4.78
C VAL A 377 -13.58 21.91 -5.58
N ARG A 378 -14.62 22.74 -5.62
CA ARG A 378 -15.86 22.44 -6.37
C ARG A 378 -15.60 22.25 -7.86
N GLU A 379 -14.81 23.11 -8.47
CA GLU A 379 -14.47 23.03 -9.89
C GLU A 379 -13.66 21.79 -10.24
N ALA A 380 -12.68 21.43 -9.40
CA ALA A 380 -11.89 20.21 -9.58
C ALA A 380 -12.77 18.96 -9.50
N VAL A 381 -13.68 18.91 -8.51
CA VAL A 381 -14.61 17.80 -8.32
C VAL A 381 -15.60 17.70 -9.46
N ALA A 382 -16.29 18.79 -9.82
CA ALA A 382 -17.27 18.79 -10.91
C ALA A 382 -16.64 18.44 -12.27
N ARG A 383 -15.38 18.84 -12.50
CA ARG A 383 -14.63 18.46 -13.71
C ARG A 383 -14.33 16.96 -13.70
N ALA A 384 -13.81 16.43 -12.60
CA ALA A 384 -13.44 15.02 -12.49
C ALA A 384 -14.66 14.11 -12.58
N GLU A 385 -15.75 14.44 -11.89
CA GLU A 385 -17.00 13.68 -11.93
C GLU A 385 -17.58 13.58 -13.34
N ARG A 386 -17.70 14.72 -14.05
CA ARG A 386 -18.24 14.77 -15.42
C ARG A 386 -17.37 14.03 -16.43
N ALA A 387 -16.05 14.12 -16.27
CA ALA A 387 -15.10 13.55 -17.23
C ALA A 387 -14.86 12.04 -17.03
N THR A 388 -15.35 11.43 -15.95
CA THR A 388 -15.06 10.03 -15.62
C THR A 388 -16.26 9.13 -15.89
N THR A 389 -16.20 8.34 -16.95
CA THR A 389 -17.28 7.40 -17.33
C THR A 389 -16.97 5.95 -16.98
N ASP A 390 -15.69 5.55 -17.02
CA ASP A 390 -15.26 4.19 -16.67
C ASP A 390 -15.55 3.86 -15.21
N VAL A 391 -16.23 2.73 -15.00
CA VAL A 391 -16.74 2.33 -13.67
C VAL A 391 -15.60 2.09 -12.66
N ASN A 392 -14.46 1.57 -13.08
CA ASN A 392 -13.32 1.36 -12.19
C ASN A 392 -12.64 2.69 -11.84
N GLU A 393 -12.39 3.55 -12.84
CA GLU A 393 -11.82 4.88 -12.61
C GLU A 393 -12.72 5.71 -11.68
N ARG A 394 -14.05 5.62 -11.85
CA ARG A 394 -15.03 6.29 -10.97
C ARG A 394 -14.88 5.90 -9.51
N GLN A 395 -14.62 4.62 -9.20
CA GLN A 395 -14.39 4.18 -7.81
C GLN A 395 -13.23 4.94 -7.15
N SER A 396 -12.18 5.27 -7.92
CA SER A 396 -11.07 6.10 -7.44
C SER A 396 -11.41 7.59 -7.39
N VAL A 397 -12.01 8.12 -8.45
CA VAL A 397 -12.27 9.55 -8.62
C VAL A 397 -13.33 10.05 -7.64
N ILE A 398 -14.44 9.32 -7.48
CA ILE A 398 -15.52 9.75 -6.58
C ILE A 398 -15.09 9.63 -5.12
N ASN A 399 -14.26 8.64 -4.78
CA ASN A 399 -13.66 8.57 -3.46
C ASN A 399 -12.78 9.79 -3.15
N SER A 400 -11.86 10.17 -4.04
CA SER A 400 -11.00 11.35 -3.82
C SER A 400 -11.81 12.65 -3.83
N ALA A 401 -12.84 12.75 -4.67
CA ALA A 401 -13.72 13.92 -4.74
C ALA A 401 -14.58 14.11 -3.49
N GLY A 402 -15.24 13.04 -3.02
CA GLY A 402 -15.99 13.06 -1.77
C GLY A 402 -15.11 13.43 -0.57
N TYR A 403 -13.89 12.88 -0.54
CA TYR A 403 -12.89 13.25 0.48
C TYR A 403 -12.49 14.73 0.38
N ALA A 404 -12.19 15.24 -0.81
CA ALA A 404 -11.80 16.64 -1.02
C ALA A 404 -12.86 17.62 -0.52
N LEU A 405 -14.13 17.38 -0.87
CA LEU A 405 -15.27 18.17 -0.36
C LEU A 405 -15.36 18.08 1.16
N ALA A 406 -15.23 16.89 1.73
CA ALA A 406 -15.34 16.69 3.18
C ALA A 406 -14.18 17.31 3.98
N GLN A 407 -12.97 17.39 3.42
CA GLN A 407 -11.85 18.13 4.01
C GLN A 407 -12.04 19.65 3.88
N ALA A 408 -12.70 20.08 2.81
CA ALA A 408 -13.06 21.48 2.61
C ALA A 408 -14.22 21.95 3.51
N GLY A 409 -14.84 21.05 4.28
CA GLY A 409 -16.03 21.35 5.10
C GLY A 409 -17.33 21.39 4.30
N LEU A 410 -17.32 21.01 3.02
CA LEU A 410 -18.47 20.97 2.13
C LEU A 410 -19.21 19.62 2.27
N LEU A 411 -19.70 19.33 3.48
CA LEU A 411 -20.23 18.01 3.85
C LEU A 411 -21.50 17.64 3.07
N GLU A 412 -22.40 18.60 2.83
CA GLU A 412 -23.62 18.36 2.05
C GLU A 412 -23.33 18.06 0.58
N GLU A 413 -22.37 18.76 -0.02
CA GLU A 413 -21.93 18.49 -1.39
C GLU A 413 -21.24 17.12 -1.49
N SER A 414 -20.45 16.75 -0.47
CA SER A 414 -19.84 15.43 -0.36
C SER A 414 -20.91 14.34 -0.29
N ASP A 415 -21.95 14.53 0.54
CA ASP A 415 -23.06 13.58 0.65
C ASP A 415 -23.86 13.45 -0.63
N ALA A 416 -24.16 14.56 -1.30
CA ALA A 416 -24.87 14.55 -2.59
C ALA A 416 -24.10 13.72 -3.62
N LEU A 417 -22.79 13.95 -3.75
CA LEU A 417 -21.91 13.21 -4.65
C LEU A 417 -21.89 11.71 -4.32
N LEU A 418 -21.65 11.36 -3.05
CA LEU A 418 -21.52 9.97 -2.62
C LEU A 418 -22.85 9.20 -2.75
N ARG A 419 -23.98 9.82 -2.42
CA ARG A 419 -25.33 9.23 -2.59
C ARG A 419 -25.66 8.99 -4.05
N ALA A 420 -25.31 9.92 -4.94
CA ALA A 420 -25.49 9.74 -6.37
C ALA A 420 -24.69 8.54 -6.90
N GLU A 421 -23.49 8.31 -6.37
CA GLU A 421 -22.63 7.20 -6.79
C GLU A 421 -23.08 5.83 -6.27
N LEU A 422 -23.86 5.74 -5.19
CA LEU A 422 -24.33 4.45 -4.66
C LEU A 422 -25.08 3.60 -5.70
N LYS A 423 -25.73 4.22 -6.69
CA LYS A 423 -26.46 3.53 -7.76
C LYS A 423 -25.55 3.06 -8.90
N ARG A 424 -24.35 3.61 -9.01
CA ARG A 424 -23.41 3.42 -10.13
C ARG A 424 -22.20 2.57 -9.75
N SER A 425 -21.77 2.68 -8.50
CA SER A 425 -20.61 1.95 -7.98
C SER A 425 -20.90 0.46 -7.95
N HIS A 426 -19.91 -0.34 -8.37
CA HIS A 426 -19.91 -1.79 -8.18
C HIS A 426 -19.61 -2.19 -6.71
N SER A 427 -19.34 -1.22 -5.83
CA SER A 427 -19.05 -1.43 -4.40
C SER A 427 -19.61 -0.28 -3.55
N PRO A 428 -20.94 -0.08 -3.55
CA PRO A 428 -21.58 1.10 -2.95
C PRO A 428 -21.34 1.19 -1.43
N TYR A 429 -21.20 0.05 -0.76
CA TYR A 429 -20.87 -0.03 0.66
C TYR A 429 -19.60 0.74 1.04
N TYR A 430 -18.67 0.95 0.10
CA TYR A 430 -17.45 1.70 0.34
C TYR A 430 -17.75 3.20 0.56
N HIS A 431 -18.63 3.77 -0.27
CA HIS A 431 -19.03 5.18 -0.17
C HIS A 431 -19.93 5.45 1.04
N MET A 432 -20.67 4.44 1.52
CA MET A 432 -21.47 4.55 2.74
C MET A 432 -20.63 4.89 3.98
N LEU A 433 -19.37 4.43 4.07
CA LEU A 433 -18.48 4.85 5.17
C LEU A 433 -18.06 6.32 5.08
N GLY A 434 -18.00 6.87 3.86
CA GLY A 434 -17.83 8.32 3.64
C GLY A 434 -19.04 9.10 4.16
N LEU A 435 -20.26 8.64 3.84
CA LEU A 435 -21.51 9.20 4.35
C LEU A 435 -21.59 9.12 5.88
N ALA A 436 -21.18 7.99 6.47
CA ALA A 436 -21.11 7.82 7.92
C ALA A 436 -20.16 8.83 8.57
N SER A 437 -18.97 9.01 7.97
CA SER A 437 -17.98 9.98 8.42
C SER A 437 -18.49 11.42 8.32
N ASN A 438 -19.18 11.78 7.24
CA ASN A 438 -19.76 13.10 7.05
C ASN A 438 -20.87 13.39 8.07
N ALA A 439 -21.79 12.43 8.28
CA ALA A 439 -22.83 12.53 9.29
C ALA A 439 -22.24 12.74 10.70
N LYS A 440 -21.21 11.98 11.05
CA LYS A 440 -20.49 12.15 12.32
C LYS A 440 -19.87 13.55 12.45
N LYS A 441 -19.24 14.07 11.39
CA LYS A 441 -18.67 15.44 11.40
C LYS A 441 -19.73 16.53 11.60
N ARG A 442 -20.98 16.29 11.20
CA ARG A 442 -22.12 17.19 11.46
C ARG A 442 -22.75 17.02 12.85
N GLY A 443 -22.32 16.03 13.62
CA GLY A 443 -22.94 15.68 14.90
C GLY A 443 -24.21 14.84 14.77
N ASP A 444 -24.52 14.31 13.58
CA ASP A 444 -25.66 13.41 13.36
C ASP A 444 -25.26 11.97 13.68
N ALA A 445 -25.34 11.62 14.97
CA ALA A 445 -24.98 10.29 15.46
C ALA A 445 -25.85 9.18 14.85
N ALA A 446 -27.14 9.42 14.68
CA ALA A 446 -28.08 8.42 14.18
C ALA A 446 -27.77 8.06 12.72
N ALA A 447 -27.59 9.06 11.85
CA ALA A 447 -27.23 8.80 10.46
C ALA A 447 -25.82 8.21 10.32
N ALA A 448 -24.86 8.61 11.16
CA ALA A 448 -23.52 8.03 11.14
C ALA A 448 -23.53 6.52 11.44
N ILE A 449 -24.24 6.13 12.48
CA ILE A 449 -24.43 4.73 12.87
C ILE A 449 -25.19 3.97 11.77
N ASP A 450 -26.23 4.57 11.20
CA ASP A 450 -27.04 3.91 10.18
C ASP A 450 -26.27 3.65 8.88
N TRP A 451 -25.51 4.62 8.39
CA TRP A 451 -24.65 4.43 7.23
C TRP A 451 -23.56 3.38 7.46
N ALA A 452 -22.95 3.37 8.66
CA ALA A 452 -21.96 2.35 9.01
C ALA A 452 -22.59 0.94 9.07
N ARG A 453 -23.83 0.81 9.58
CA ARG A 453 -24.60 -0.44 9.56
C ARG A 453 -24.87 -0.91 8.13
N GLN A 454 -25.39 -0.02 7.28
CA GLN A 454 -25.67 -0.36 5.87
C GLN A 454 -24.40 -0.79 5.13
N ALA A 455 -23.28 -0.09 5.37
CA ALA A 455 -21.98 -0.46 4.80
C ALA A 455 -21.57 -1.88 5.22
N PHE A 456 -21.72 -2.25 6.50
CA PHE A 456 -21.44 -3.59 6.98
C PHE A 456 -22.38 -4.64 6.38
N GLU A 457 -23.68 -4.37 6.36
CA GLU A 457 -24.70 -5.33 5.92
C GLU A 457 -24.61 -5.66 4.43
N THR A 458 -24.28 -4.65 3.62
CA THR A 458 -24.19 -4.76 2.16
C THR A 458 -22.77 -5.05 1.65
N ALA A 459 -21.77 -5.08 2.54
CA ALA A 459 -20.41 -5.49 2.21
C ALA A 459 -20.37 -6.92 1.67
N GLN A 460 -19.51 -7.13 0.67
CA GLN A 460 -19.29 -8.40 0.01
C GLN A 460 -17.87 -8.90 0.29
N GLY A 461 -17.73 -10.19 0.54
CA GLY A 461 -16.47 -10.80 0.91
C GLY A 461 -16.25 -10.84 2.44
N GLN A 462 -15.69 -11.94 2.92
CA GLN A 462 -15.57 -12.19 4.36
C GLN A 462 -14.68 -11.15 5.05
N ALA A 463 -13.48 -10.90 4.51
CA ALA A 463 -12.52 -10.00 5.13
C ALA A 463 -13.04 -8.54 5.14
N THR A 464 -13.74 -8.15 4.08
CA THR A 464 -14.41 -6.85 3.97
C THR A 464 -15.56 -6.73 4.95
N ARG A 465 -16.40 -7.77 5.12
CA ARG A 465 -17.48 -7.76 6.13
C ARG A 465 -16.94 -7.67 7.55
N VAL A 466 -15.87 -8.42 7.87
CA VAL A 466 -15.18 -8.29 9.17
C VAL A 466 -14.70 -6.85 9.39
N GLN A 467 -14.06 -6.25 8.37
CA GLN A 467 -13.54 -4.89 8.49
C GLN A 467 -14.63 -3.84 8.65
N TRP A 468 -15.69 -3.86 7.83
CA TRP A 468 -16.76 -2.86 7.91
C TRP A 468 -17.63 -3.07 9.14
N GLY A 469 -17.84 -4.31 9.57
CA GLY A 469 -18.48 -4.60 10.84
C GLY A 469 -17.65 -4.10 12.03
N GLY A 470 -16.32 -4.24 11.99
CA GLY A 470 -15.44 -3.63 12.99
C GLY A 470 -15.54 -2.10 13.02
N SER A 471 -15.69 -1.45 11.86
CA SER A 471 -15.98 -0.01 11.78
C SER A 471 -17.35 0.31 12.41
N TYR A 472 -18.40 -0.45 12.11
CA TYR A 472 -19.74 -0.26 12.69
C TYR A 472 -19.72 -0.38 14.22
N VAL A 473 -19.04 -1.40 14.77
CA VAL A 473 -18.83 -1.53 16.23
C VAL A 473 -18.10 -0.30 16.79
N ALA A 474 -17.09 0.22 16.10
CA ALA A 474 -16.40 1.43 16.52
C ALA A 474 -17.33 2.66 16.54
N TYR A 475 -18.21 2.83 15.55
CA TYR A 475 -19.22 3.89 15.54
C TYR A 475 -20.22 3.74 16.70
N LEU A 476 -20.67 2.53 17.02
CA LEU A 476 -21.57 2.29 18.15
C LEU A 476 -20.91 2.63 19.49
N ILE A 477 -19.68 2.17 19.71
CA ILE A 477 -18.93 2.47 20.95
C ILE A 477 -18.75 3.98 21.12
N GLU A 478 -18.48 4.70 20.03
CA GLU A 478 -18.20 6.13 20.10
C GLU A 478 -19.47 6.98 20.22
N LEU A 479 -20.52 6.66 19.47
CA LEU A 479 -21.70 7.51 19.30
C LEU A 479 -22.93 7.03 20.07
N ALA A 480 -22.94 5.78 20.54
CA ALA A 480 -24.01 5.18 21.35
C ALA A 480 -23.46 4.27 22.47
N PRO A 481 -22.51 4.73 23.31
CA PRO A 481 -21.83 3.88 24.31
C PRO A 481 -22.75 3.27 25.37
N ALA A 482 -23.97 3.81 25.56
CA ALA A 482 -24.95 3.28 26.50
C ALA A 482 -25.72 2.08 25.96
N ASP A 483 -25.72 1.85 24.64
CA ASP A 483 -26.44 0.75 23.99
C ASP A 483 -25.59 -0.52 23.94
N ALA A 484 -25.33 -1.08 25.13
CA ALA A 484 -24.50 -2.26 25.30
C ALA A 484 -25.03 -3.47 24.51
N ALA A 485 -26.36 -3.62 24.43
CA ALA A 485 -26.99 -4.72 23.69
C ALA A 485 -26.71 -4.64 22.18
N ARG A 486 -26.79 -3.44 21.59
CA ARG A 486 -26.48 -3.25 20.17
C ARG A 486 -24.98 -3.39 19.87
N ILE A 487 -24.12 -2.89 20.76
CA ILE A 487 -22.66 -3.07 20.64
C ILE A 487 -22.32 -4.57 20.68
N GLU A 488 -22.88 -5.31 21.62
CA GLU A 488 -22.69 -6.75 21.73
C GLU A 488 -23.17 -7.47 20.46
N SER A 489 -24.41 -7.22 20.03
CA SER A 489 -24.99 -7.84 18.84
C SER A 489 -24.14 -7.59 17.59
N ALA A 490 -23.68 -6.35 17.39
CA ALA A 490 -22.81 -6.00 16.27
C ALA A 490 -21.46 -6.74 16.35
N ALA A 491 -20.83 -6.80 17.52
CA ALA A 491 -19.56 -7.51 17.71
C ALA A 491 -19.72 -9.03 17.52
N GLN A 492 -20.82 -9.63 17.98
CA GLN A 492 -21.13 -11.04 17.73
C GLN A 492 -21.28 -11.33 16.23
N ARG A 493 -21.93 -10.44 15.48
CA ARG A 493 -22.05 -10.55 14.01
C ARG A 493 -20.69 -10.49 13.33
N VAL A 494 -19.79 -9.60 13.77
CA VAL A 494 -18.40 -9.55 13.25
C VAL A 494 -17.67 -10.87 13.51
N ILE A 495 -17.78 -11.43 14.71
CA ILE A 495 -17.17 -12.72 15.05
C ILE A 495 -17.77 -13.84 14.19
N ALA A 496 -19.08 -13.81 13.92
CA ALA A 496 -19.75 -14.81 13.09
C ALA A 496 -19.26 -14.83 11.63
N GLU A 497 -18.82 -13.70 11.07
CA GLU A 497 -18.21 -13.69 9.73
C GLU A 497 -16.97 -14.58 9.66
N LEU A 498 -16.25 -14.76 10.77
CA LEU A 498 -15.07 -15.63 10.84
C LEU A 498 -15.40 -17.12 10.72
N ASP A 499 -16.64 -17.53 10.99
CA ASP A 499 -17.01 -18.94 10.90
C ASP A 499 -17.02 -19.48 9.48
N GLN A 500 -17.04 -18.59 8.48
CA GLN A 500 -17.17 -18.92 7.06
C GLN A 500 -15.86 -19.38 6.39
N ALA A 501 -14.71 -19.27 7.07
CA ALA A 501 -13.43 -19.70 6.50
C ALA A 501 -12.56 -20.42 7.54
N PRO A 502 -11.84 -21.49 7.14
CA PRO A 502 -10.91 -22.18 8.03
C PRO A 502 -9.71 -21.30 8.43
N ASP A 503 -9.37 -20.32 7.58
CA ASP A 503 -8.24 -19.41 7.77
C ASP A 503 -8.69 -18.00 8.23
N ALA A 504 -9.71 -17.95 9.09
CA ALA A 504 -10.38 -16.68 9.40
C ALA A 504 -9.60 -15.72 10.32
N PHE A 505 -8.61 -16.21 11.09
CA PHE A 505 -7.86 -15.40 12.06
C PHE A 505 -6.43 -15.08 11.59
N PHE A 506 -6.28 -14.52 10.39
CA PHE A 506 -4.99 -14.08 9.87
C PHE A 506 -5.02 -12.63 9.39
N ALA A 507 -3.84 -12.03 9.27
CA ALA A 507 -3.59 -10.72 8.68
C ALA A 507 -4.65 -9.65 9.03
N ARG A 508 -5.48 -9.25 8.05
CA ARG A 508 -6.46 -8.15 8.20
C ARG A 508 -7.53 -8.49 9.22
N ASN A 509 -8.04 -9.72 9.22
CA ASN A 509 -9.11 -10.15 10.12
C ASN A 509 -8.63 -10.10 11.58
N ARG A 510 -7.46 -10.67 11.84
CA ARG A 510 -6.79 -10.57 13.15
C ARG A 510 -6.63 -9.11 13.59
N SER A 511 -6.09 -8.27 12.71
CA SER A 511 -5.87 -6.85 13.00
C SER A 511 -7.17 -6.09 13.34
N VAL A 512 -8.30 -6.44 12.69
CA VAL A 512 -9.60 -5.85 12.99
C VAL A 512 -10.08 -6.26 14.37
N LEU A 513 -9.97 -7.54 14.73
CA LEU A 513 -10.40 -8.07 16.02
C LEU A 513 -9.55 -7.52 17.17
N GLU A 514 -8.24 -7.39 16.98
CA GLU A 514 -7.33 -6.75 17.96
C GLU A 514 -7.72 -5.28 18.21
N ARG A 515 -8.03 -4.52 17.14
CA ARG A 515 -8.53 -3.14 17.29
C ARG A 515 -9.89 -3.09 17.97
N MET A 516 -10.80 -4.00 17.63
CA MET A 516 -12.11 -4.11 18.27
C MET A 516 -11.96 -4.44 19.76
N HIS A 517 -11.05 -5.36 20.12
CA HIS A 517 -10.71 -5.68 21.50
C HIS A 517 -10.21 -4.45 22.26
N GLY A 518 -9.25 -3.70 21.70
CA GLY A 518 -8.74 -2.49 22.36
C GLY A 518 -9.83 -1.44 22.61
N ARG A 519 -10.77 -1.27 21.67
CA ARG A 519 -11.91 -0.35 21.83
C ARG A 519 -12.91 -0.84 22.88
N LEU A 520 -13.27 -2.12 22.86
CA LEU A 520 -14.17 -2.72 23.85
C LEU A 520 -13.56 -2.73 25.26
N ALA A 521 -12.26 -2.98 25.38
CA ALA A 521 -11.55 -2.91 26.66
C ALA A 521 -11.56 -1.48 27.22
N LYS A 522 -11.37 -0.46 26.36
CA LYS A 522 -11.48 0.95 26.77
C LYS A 522 -12.92 1.31 27.17
N TRP A 523 -13.91 0.82 26.43
CA TRP A 523 -15.33 1.02 26.73
C TRP A 523 -15.76 0.36 28.05
N ASN A 524 -15.17 -0.79 28.37
CA ASN A 524 -15.41 -1.53 29.61
C ASN A 524 -14.39 -1.24 30.74
N ARG A 525 -13.78 -0.05 30.77
CA ARG A 525 -12.73 0.25 31.77
C ARG A 525 -13.23 0.16 33.22
N ASP A 526 -14.50 0.43 33.46
CA ASP A 526 -15.14 0.36 34.78
C ASP A 526 -15.75 -1.02 35.12
N GLY A 527 -15.64 -1.99 34.22
CA GLY A 527 -16.14 -3.36 34.40
C GLY A 527 -17.66 -3.53 34.24
N ARG A 528 -18.43 -2.47 33.93
CA ARG A 528 -19.91 -2.56 33.82
C ARG A 528 -20.41 -3.51 32.72
N ASN A 529 -19.57 -3.77 31.73
CA ASN A 529 -19.87 -4.60 30.56
C ASN A 529 -19.08 -5.93 30.57
N ASP A 530 -18.58 -6.38 31.73
CA ASP A 530 -17.84 -7.65 31.86
C ASP A 530 -18.62 -8.85 31.29
N ALA A 531 -19.92 -8.91 31.53
CA ALA A 531 -20.78 -9.97 31.01
C ALA A 531 -20.86 -9.96 29.47
N VAL A 532 -20.82 -8.78 28.85
CA VAL A 532 -20.78 -8.64 27.38
C VAL A 532 -19.46 -9.19 26.85
N LEU A 533 -18.32 -8.77 27.42
CA LEU A 533 -17.01 -9.23 26.98
C LEU A 533 -16.84 -10.74 27.18
N ALA A 534 -17.35 -11.30 28.27
CA ALA A 534 -17.34 -12.75 28.52
C ALA A 534 -18.10 -13.52 27.42
N ARG A 535 -19.30 -13.07 27.03
CA ARG A 535 -20.07 -13.70 25.93
C ARG A 535 -19.38 -13.56 24.58
N LEU A 536 -18.78 -12.41 24.28
CA LEU A 536 -17.98 -12.22 23.06
C LEU A 536 -16.76 -13.15 23.02
N ARG A 537 -16.06 -13.30 24.16
CA ARG A 537 -14.94 -14.23 24.28
C ARG A 537 -15.39 -15.68 24.08
N GLN A 538 -16.49 -16.08 24.71
CA GLN A 538 -17.05 -17.42 24.52
C GLN A 538 -17.39 -17.70 23.05
N ARG A 539 -18.03 -16.74 22.37
CA ARG A 539 -18.35 -16.85 20.95
C ARG A 539 -17.10 -16.98 20.09
N LEU A 540 -16.07 -16.17 20.35
CA LEU A 540 -14.80 -16.22 19.61
C LEU A 540 -14.04 -17.53 19.87
N GLY A 541 -14.15 -18.11 21.07
CA GLY A 541 -13.47 -19.36 21.44
C GLY A 541 -13.77 -20.53 20.48
N ALA A 542 -14.98 -20.60 19.92
CA ALA A 542 -15.34 -21.59 18.91
C ALA A 542 -14.53 -21.42 17.61
N THR A 543 -14.26 -20.18 17.21
CA THR A 543 -13.40 -19.88 16.06
C THR A 543 -11.93 -20.16 16.38
N CYS A 544 -11.44 -19.74 17.56
CA CYS A 544 -10.05 -19.98 17.97
C CYS A 544 -9.73 -21.49 18.06
N GLY A 545 -10.70 -22.31 18.49
CA GLY A 545 -10.54 -23.76 18.58
C GLY A 545 -10.30 -24.46 17.23
N LYS A 546 -10.62 -23.79 16.11
CA LYS A 546 -10.33 -24.29 14.74
C LYS A 546 -8.87 -24.08 14.34
N LEU A 547 -8.12 -23.23 15.06
CA LEU A 547 -6.70 -22.99 14.81
C LEU A 547 -5.85 -24.15 15.37
N PRO A 548 -4.69 -24.46 14.76
CA PRO A 548 -3.82 -25.54 15.22
C PRO A 548 -3.44 -25.41 16.70
N ALA A 549 -3.44 -26.54 17.42
CA ALA A 549 -3.03 -26.57 18.82
C ALA A 549 -1.55 -26.19 18.97
N GLY A 550 -1.22 -25.36 19.97
CA GLY A 550 0.14 -24.88 20.20
C GLY A 550 0.58 -23.72 19.29
N ASP A 551 -0.28 -23.25 18.37
CA ASP A 551 0.01 -22.10 17.51
C ASP A 551 -0.07 -20.78 18.30
N ALA A 552 0.87 -19.87 18.03
CA ALA A 552 0.88 -18.52 18.59
C ALA A 552 -0.38 -17.73 18.17
N ASP A 553 -0.92 -17.98 16.97
CA ASP A 553 -2.14 -17.35 16.47
C ASP A 553 -3.38 -17.81 17.24
N ARG A 554 -3.43 -19.09 17.66
CA ARG A 554 -4.47 -19.59 18.55
C ARG A 554 -4.42 -18.91 19.91
N THR A 555 -3.23 -18.83 20.49
CA THR A 555 -3.02 -18.14 21.78
C THR A 555 -3.46 -16.67 21.69
N ALA A 556 -3.04 -15.97 20.62
CA ALA A 556 -3.45 -14.59 20.38
C ALA A 556 -4.98 -14.45 20.27
N CYS A 557 -5.64 -15.35 19.52
CA CYS A 557 -7.09 -15.39 19.39
C CYS A 557 -7.80 -15.57 20.76
N GLU A 558 -7.36 -16.54 21.57
CA GLU A 558 -8.00 -16.89 22.86
C GLU A 558 -7.84 -15.80 23.94
N THR A 559 -6.87 -14.89 23.77
CA THR A 559 -6.66 -13.74 24.67
C THR A 559 -7.57 -12.55 24.35
N LEU A 560 -8.16 -12.49 23.15
CA LEU A 560 -9.03 -11.38 22.77
C LEU A 560 -10.30 -11.36 23.62
N PHE A 561 -10.77 -10.14 23.90
CA PHE A 561 -11.93 -9.84 24.75
C PHE A 561 -11.83 -10.35 26.20
N ALA A 562 -10.64 -10.78 26.64
CA ALA A 562 -10.39 -11.00 28.05
C ALA A 562 -10.50 -9.69 28.85
N ARG A 563 -10.94 -9.79 30.11
CA ARG A 563 -10.89 -8.66 31.04
C ARG A 563 -9.44 -8.27 31.26
N ALA A 564 -9.14 -6.98 31.16
CA ALA A 564 -7.82 -6.47 31.53
C ALA A 564 -7.58 -6.80 33.01
N GLN A 565 -6.51 -7.54 33.31
CA GLN A 565 -6.04 -7.69 34.68
C GLN A 565 -5.59 -6.29 35.14
N THR A 566 -6.16 -5.83 36.25
CA THR A 566 -5.95 -4.48 36.78
C THR A 566 -4.64 -4.38 37.52
#